data_AF-A0A426CF75-F1
#
_entry.id   AF-A0A426CF75-F1
#
_cell.length_a   1.000
_cell.length_b   1.000
_cell.length_c   1.000
_cell.angle_alpha   90.00
_cell.angle_beta   90.00
_cell.angle_gamma   90.00
#
_symmetry.space_group_name_H-M   'P 1'
#
loop_
_entity.id
_entity.type
_entity.pdbx_description
1 polymer ?
#
loop_
_entity_poly.entity_id
_entity_poly.type
_entity_poly.pdbx_seq_one_letter_code
_entity_poly.pdbx_strand_id
1 'polypeptide(L)'
;MKKTNLLISIILPLAPALLFAQTATWTGGAGNGQWSTVGNWQSDTLPDSTRAAIFTPAAGLTVGLNNENVTAKSLDITLAANMTISGGGSLTLTSGNLTTKGGGGGGGLVHPA
;
A
#
# COMPACT_ATOMS: atom_id res chain seq x y z
N MET A 1 4.92 -12.34 67.36
CA MET A 1 4.78 -13.03 66.05
C MET A 1 4.49 -11.97 65.00
N LYS A 2 5.41 -11.72 64.07
CA LYS A 2 5.25 -10.69 63.01
C LYS A 2 4.62 -11.34 61.79
N LYS A 3 3.46 -10.83 61.33
CA LYS A 3 2.80 -11.26 60.09
C LYS A 3 3.40 -10.46 58.94
N THR A 4 4.14 -11.10 58.06
CA THR A 4 4.71 -10.47 56.87
C THR A 4 3.71 -10.60 55.72
N ASN A 5 3.20 -9.46 55.23
CA ASN A 5 2.35 -9.40 54.06
C ASN A 5 3.22 -9.48 52.80
N LEU A 6 2.93 -10.44 51.93
CA LEU A 6 3.60 -10.62 50.65
C LEU A 6 2.89 -9.78 49.59
N LEU A 7 3.60 -8.81 48.99
CA LEU A 7 3.13 -8.07 47.82
C LEU A 7 3.62 -8.80 46.57
N ILE A 8 2.70 -9.33 45.76
CA ILE A 8 3.00 -9.95 44.47
C ILE A 8 2.98 -8.85 43.42
N SER A 9 4.17 -8.48 42.92
CA SER A 9 4.33 -7.53 41.82
C SER A 9 4.12 -8.27 40.49
N ILE A 10 3.00 -8.02 39.82
CA ILE A 10 2.73 -8.54 38.47
C ILE A 10 3.58 -7.75 37.48
N ILE A 11 4.59 -8.41 36.90
CA ILE A 11 5.36 -7.88 35.79
C ILE A 11 4.55 -8.16 34.51
N LEU A 12 4.01 -7.11 33.88
CA LEU A 12 3.35 -7.20 32.57
C LEU A 12 4.44 -7.30 31.49
N PRO A 13 4.54 -8.41 30.73
CA PRO A 13 5.51 -8.49 29.65
C PRO A 13 5.07 -7.55 28.51
N LEU A 14 5.90 -6.54 28.24
CA LEU A 14 5.78 -5.70 27.06
C LEU A 14 6.13 -6.55 25.84
N ALA A 15 5.13 -7.18 25.21
CA ALA A 15 5.34 -7.93 23.98
C ALA A 15 5.77 -6.96 22.87
N PRO A 16 6.90 -7.18 22.19
CA PRO A 16 7.27 -6.38 21.04
C PRO A 16 6.23 -6.58 19.93
N ALA A 17 5.55 -5.51 19.54
CA ALA A 17 4.65 -5.55 18.38
C ALA A 17 5.51 -5.85 17.14
N LEU A 18 5.25 -6.98 16.49
CA LEU A 18 5.86 -7.30 15.20
C LEU A 18 5.38 -6.27 14.18
N LEU A 19 6.27 -5.37 13.77
CA LEU A 19 6.04 -4.45 12.65
C LEU A 19 6.05 -5.25 11.35
N PHE A 20 4.89 -5.76 10.94
CA PHE A 20 4.70 -6.26 9.59
C PHE A 20 4.61 -5.08 8.61
N ALA A 21 5.16 -5.24 7.41
CA ALA A 21 4.97 -4.28 6.34
C ALA A 21 3.46 -4.19 6.02
N GLN A 22 2.85 -3.02 6.20
CA GLN A 22 1.44 -2.82 5.89
C GLN A 22 1.26 -2.59 4.40
N THR A 23 0.22 -3.19 3.82
CA THR A 23 -0.07 -3.15 2.39
C THR A 23 -1.55 -2.90 2.13
N ALA A 24 -1.86 -2.27 1.01
CA ALA A 24 -3.19 -2.15 0.43
C ALA A 24 -3.12 -2.70 -1.00
N THR A 25 -3.85 -3.79 -1.27
CA THR A 25 -3.81 -4.49 -2.56
C THR A 25 -4.97 -4.07 -3.44
N TRP A 26 -4.69 -3.66 -4.66
CA TRP A 26 -5.71 -3.33 -5.64
C TRP A 26 -6.45 -4.58 -6.12
N THR A 27 -7.77 -4.57 -6.02
CA THR A 27 -8.68 -5.61 -6.54
C THR A 27 -9.51 -5.12 -7.71
N GLY A 28 -9.72 -3.80 -7.83
CA GLY A 28 -10.65 -3.22 -8.80
C GLY A 28 -12.12 -3.61 -8.57
N GLY A 29 -12.46 -4.09 -7.37
CA GLY A 29 -13.76 -4.68 -7.05
C GLY A 29 -14.96 -3.73 -7.20
N ALA A 30 -14.75 -2.42 -7.09
CA ALA A 30 -15.81 -1.43 -7.30
C ALA A 30 -16.06 -1.12 -8.79
N GLY A 31 -15.19 -1.58 -9.69
CA GLY A 31 -15.37 -1.49 -11.15
C GLY A 31 -15.24 -0.09 -11.76
N ASN A 32 -15.03 0.96 -10.95
CA ASN A 32 -14.93 2.34 -11.42
C ASN A 32 -13.49 2.81 -11.70
N GLY A 33 -12.49 1.99 -11.37
CA GLY A 33 -11.07 2.27 -11.63
C GLY A 33 -10.49 3.45 -10.84
N GLN A 34 -11.16 3.93 -9.79
CA GLN A 34 -10.69 5.10 -9.02
C GLN A 34 -9.87 4.72 -7.80
N TRP A 35 -8.71 5.35 -7.62
CA TRP A 35 -7.83 5.16 -6.46
C TRP A 35 -8.55 5.39 -5.14
N SER A 36 -9.36 6.46 -5.05
CA SER A 36 -10.03 6.86 -3.81
C SER A 36 -11.24 5.99 -3.43
N THR A 37 -11.69 5.09 -4.31
CA THR A 37 -12.82 4.20 -4.01
C THR A 37 -12.36 3.01 -3.20
N VAL A 38 -12.77 2.97 -1.93
CA VAL A 38 -12.40 1.91 -0.97
C VAL A 38 -12.63 0.50 -1.49
N GLY A 39 -13.75 0.26 -2.21
CA GLY A 39 -14.08 -1.06 -2.77
C GLY A 39 -13.16 -1.54 -3.91
N ASN A 40 -12.23 -0.70 -4.39
CA ASN A 40 -11.17 -1.15 -5.31
C ASN A 40 -9.96 -1.73 -4.58
N TRP A 41 -9.93 -1.67 -3.25
CA TRP A 41 -8.84 -2.17 -2.43
C TRP A 41 -9.29 -3.35 -1.59
N GLN A 42 -8.40 -4.31 -1.42
CA GLN A 42 -8.63 -5.45 -0.55
C GLN A 42 -8.93 -4.99 0.87
N SER A 43 -9.98 -5.56 1.47
CA SER A 43 -10.44 -5.21 2.82
C SER A 43 -10.82 -3.74 2.99
N ASP A 44 -11.26 -3.08 1.92
CA ASP A 44 -11.73 -1.68 1.91
C ASP A 44 -10.71 -0.69 2.52
N THR A 45 -9.42 -1.01 2.40
CA THR A 45 -8.33 -0.24 3.01
C THR A 45 -7.53 0.50 1.94
N LEU A 46 -7.57 1.83 1.97
CA LEU A 46 -6.77 2.67 1.09
C LEU A 46 -5.27 2.62 1.46
N PRO A 47 -4.36 2.80 0.49
CA PRO A 47 -2.98 3.17 0.77
C PRO A 47 -2.90 4.50 1.52
N ASP A 48 -1.88 4.63 2.36
CA ASP A 48 -1.52 5.85 3.07
C ASP A 48 0.01 5.90 3.25
N SER A 49 0.52 6.86 4.04
CA SER A 49 1.96 7.04 4.28
C SER A 49 2.66 5.84 4.93
N THR A 50 1.93 4.88 5.48
CA THR A 50 2.44 3.69 6.14
C THR A 50 2.22 2.40 5.34
N ARG A 51 1.34 2.45 4.33
CA ARG A 51 0.92 1.29 3.52
C ARG A 51 1.47 1.32 2.11
N ALA A 52 2.07 0.22 1.68
CA ALA A 52 2.45 0.02 0.28
C ALA A 52 1.20 -0.23 -0.58
N ALA A 53 1.08 0.43 -1.72
CA ALA A 53 0.06 0.14 -2.71
C ALA A 53 0.55 -1.00 -3.62
N ILE A 54 -0.17 -2.12 -3.63
CA ILE A 54 0.22 -3.33 -4.37
C ILE A 54 -0.71 -3.54 -5.56
N PHE A 55 -0.13 -3.66 -6.75
CA PHE A 55 -0.84 -3.93 -7.99
C PHE A 55 -0.32 -5.23 -8.61
N THR A 56 -1.22 -6.20 -8.83
CA THR A 56 -0.91 -7.46 -9.52
C THR A 56 -1.90 -7.78 -10.66
N PRO A 57 -2.23 -6.84 -11.56
CA PRO A 57 -3.24 -7.09 -12.58
C PRO A 57 -2.70 -8.03 -13.67
N ALA A 58 -3.55 -8.94 -14.12
CA ALA A 58 -3.26 -9.87 -15.21
C ALA A 58 -3.41 -9.24 -16.61
N ALA A 59 -4.06 -8.08 -16.70
CA ALA A 59 -4.32 -7.34 -17.93
C ALA A 59 -3.96 -5.86 -17.75
N GLY A 60 -4.05 -5.09 -18.84
CA GLY A 60 -3.80 -3.65 -18.78
C GLY A 60 -4.75 -2.96 -17.78
N LEU A 61 -4.21 -2.02 -17.00
CA LEU A 61 -4.94 -1.36 -15.92
C LEU A 61 -4.79 0.16 -16.02
N THR A 62 -5.90 0.88 -15.94
CA THR A 62 -5.92 2.34 -15.75
C THR A 62 -6.52 2.65 -14.38
N VAL A 63 -5.80 3.41 -13.56
CA VAL A 63 -6.25 3.86 -12.24
C VAL A 63 -6.36 5.39 -12.25
N GLY A 64 -7.56 5.90 -11.98
CA GLY A 64 -7.84 7.33 -11.93
C GLY A 64 -7.59 7.91 -10.53
N LEU A 65 -7.00 9.11 -10.49
CA LEU A 65 -6.85 9.92 -9.27
C LEU A 65 -8.01 10.90 -9.05
N ASN A 66 -8.85 11.14 -10.07
CA ASN A 66 -10.02 12.02 -9.97
C ASN A 66 -9.74 13.44 -9.41
N ASN A 67 -8.60 14.04 -9.76
CA ASN A 67 -8.15 15.35 -9.24
C ASN A 67 -7.78 15.36 -7.74
N GLU A 68 -7.64 14.19 -7.12
CA GLU A 68 -7.24 14.04 -5.72
C GLU A 68 -5.71 13.99 -5.57
N ASN A 69 -5.23 14.42 -4.40
CA ASN A 69 -3.85 14.20 -3.97
C ASN A 69 -3.81 12.99 -3.04
N VAL A 70 -3.25 11.89 -3.51
CA VAL A 70 -3.21 10.62 -2.78
C VAL A 70 -1.79 10.32 -2.30
N THR A 71 -1.69 9.53 -1.23
CA THR A 71 -0.41 9.16 -0.63
C THR A 71 -0.31 7.65 -0.50
N ALA A 72 0.89 7.12 -0.75
CA ALA A 72 1.25 5.76 -0.38
C ALA A 72 2.65 5.76 0.25
N LYS A 73 3.00 4.69 0.95
CA LYS A 73 4.37 4.46 1.41
C LYS A 73 5.29 4.18 0.22
N SER A 74 4.89 3.19 -0.59
CA SER A 74 5.55 2.72 -1.81
C SER A 74 4.50 2.28 -2.82
N LEU A 75 4.92 2.09 -4.07
CA LEU A 75 4.08 1.55 -5.13
C LEU A 75 4.77 0.32 -5.72
N ASP A 76 4.20 -0.87 -5.49
CA ASP A 76 4.74 -2.12 -5.98
C ASP A 76 3.82 -2.72 -7.04
N ILE A 77 4.33 -2.80 -8.26
CA ILE A 77 3.57 -3.12 -9.44
C ILE A 77 4.16 -4.38 -10.07
N THR A 78 3.41 -5.48 -10.07
CA THR A 78 3.75 -6.73 -10.75
C THR A 78 2.79 -6.92 -11.90
N LEU A 79 3.29 -6.83 -13.13
CA LEU A 79 2.44 -6.73 -14.32
C LEU A 79 2.73 -7.81 -15.34
N ALA A 80 1.66 -8.27 -15.99
CA ALA A 80 1.71 -8.93 -17.29
C ALA A 80 1.50 -7.94 -18.46
N ALA A 81 1.00 -6.72 -18.22
CA ALA A 81 0.68 -5.71 -19.23
C ALA A 81 0.79 -4.27 -18.68
N ASN A 82 0.66 -3.25 -19.53
CA ASN A 82 0.84 -1.84 -19.14
C ASN A 82 -0.13 -1.38 -18.03
N MET A 83 0.36 -0.53 -17.13
CA MET A 83 -0.46 0.18 -16.14
C MET A 83 -0.34 1.70 -16.32
N THR A 84 -1.45 2.40 -16.23
CA THR A 84 -1.54 3.86 -16.32
C THR A 84 -2.15 4.41 -15.03
N ILE A 85 -1.48 5.39 -14.42
CA ILE A 85 -2.10 6.28 -13.42
C ILE A 85 -2.56 7.54 -14.18
N SER A 86 -3.83 7.90 -14.08
CA SER A 86 -4.42 9.01 -14.84
C SER A 86 -5.34 9.88 -13.99
N GLY A 87 -5.90 10.92 -14.62
CA GLY A 87 -6.65 11.98 -13.93
C GLY A 87 -5.72 13.08 -13.43
N GLY A 88 -6.28 14.26 -13.16
CA GLY A 88 -5.53 15.31 -12.46
C GLY A 88 -5.20 14.91 -11.02
N GLY A 89 -4.41 15.74 -10.34
CA GLY A 89 -3.98 15.50 -8.96
C GLY A 89 -2.54 14.97 -8.87
N SER A 90 -2.21 14.34 -7.75
CA SER A 90 -0.86 13.82 -7.51
C SER A 90 -0.88 12.52 -6.70
N LEU A 91 0.08 11.64 -6.98
CA LEU A 91 0.40 10.50 -6.12
C LEU A 91 1.76 10.74 -5.48
N THR A 92 1.78 10.86 -4.16
CA THR A 92 3.01 11.05 -3.38
C THR A 92 3.44 9.74 -2.74
N LEU A 93 4.71 9.36 -2.94
CA LEU A 93 5.36 8.26 -2.23
C LEU A 93 6.21 8.83 -1.09
N THR A 94 5.91 8.44 0.15
CA THR A 94 6.44 9.13 1.34
C THR A 94 7.81 8.62 1.80
N SER A 95 8.12 7.34 1.58
CA SER A 95 9.37 6.76 2.08
C SER A 95 9.85 5.53 1.32
N GLY A 96 9.13 5.09 0.29
CA GLY A 96 9.45 3.90 -0.48
C GLY A 96 9.54 4.15 -1.98
N ASN A 97 10.00 3.13 -2.69
CA ASN A 97 10.27 3.20 -4.12
C ASN A 97 9.00 2.94 -4.94
N LEU A 98 9.04 3.36 -6.21
CA LEU A 98 8.25 2.76 -7.27
C LEU A 98 8.99 1.50 -7.75
N THR A 99 8.41 0.32 -7.51
CA THR A 99 8.95 -0.95 -7.98
C THR A 99 8.09 -1.49 -9.10
N THR A 100 8.67 -1.77 -10.26
CA THR A 100 8.02 -2.53 -11.32
C THR A 100 8.70 -3.88 -11.48
N LYS A 101 7.91 -4.96 -11.37
CA LYS A 101 8.34 -6.33 -11.67
C LYS A 101 7.63 -6.75 -12.95
N GLY A 102 8.31 -6.57 -14.07
CA GLY A 102 7.78 -7.00 -15.37
C GLY A 102 7.85 -8.52 -15.51
N GLY A 103 6.79 -9.13 -16.04
CA GLY A 103 6.92 -10.40 -16.74
C GLY A 103 7.66 -10.14 -18.06
N GLY A 104 8.98 -10.25 -18.07
CA GLY A 104 9.83 -10.32 -19.27
C GLY A 104 9.44 -9.39 -20.44
N GLY A 105 9.84 -8.12 -20.38
CA GLY A 105 9.74 -7.21 -21.53
C GLY A 105 10.24 -5.83 -21.16
N GLY A 106 11.48 -5.51 -21.55
CA GLY A 106 12.15 -4.26 -21.22
C GLY A 106 11.36 -3.04 -21.67
N GLY A 107 10.94 -2.23 -20.70
CA GLY A 107 10.45 -0.87 -20.91
C GLY A 107 11.15 0.04 -19.92
N GLY A 108 12.32 0.56 -20.31
CA GLY A 108 13.03 1.56 -19.54
C GLY A 108 12.21 2.85 -19.42
N LEU A 109 12.36 3.55 -18.31
CA LEU A 109 11.81 4.90 -18.12
C LEU A 109 12.33 5.80 -19.25
N VAL A 110 11.45 6.16 -20.18
CA VAL A 110 11.77 7.16 -21.20
C VAL A 110 11.60 8.55 -20.58
N HIS A 111 12.72 9.22 -20.31
CA HIS A 111 12.72 10.66 -20.03
C HIS A 111 12.55 11.40 -21.36
N PRO A 112 11.51 12.24 -21.55
CA PRO A 112 11.48 13.15 -22.68
C PRO A 112 12.62 14.16 -22.53
N ALA A 113 13.32 14.38 -23.64
CA ALA A 113 14.33 15.43 -23.79
C ALA A 113 13.70 16.83 -23.79
#